data_AF-A0A7S0YQP1-F1
#
_entry.id   AF-A0A7S0YQP1-F1
#
_cell.length_a   1.000
_cell.length_b   1.000
_cell.length_c   1.000
_cell.angle_alpha   90.00
_cell.angle_beta   90.00
_cell.angle_gamma   90.00
#
_symmetry.space_group_name_H-M   'P 1'
#
loop_
_entity.id
_entity.type
_entity.pdbx_description
1 polymer ?
#
loop_
_entity_poly.entity_id
_entity_poly.type
_entity_poly.pdbx_seq_one_letter_code
_entity_poly.pdbx_strand_id
1 'polypeptide(L)'
;GGMPSAPKSRCTYSGCGRPYQSSKFIKINDRRKAGAGGQDWSALSGSVLCEACYDRFYKRGTLERTRNKPIEASERRCTFSGCDRPTQTSRFYKIDKRTSAGGQDWAPLAGSVLCNTCYTRYLRTGTLER
;
A
#
# COMPACT_ATOMS: atom_id res chain seq x y z
N GLY A 1 -12.15 -0.68 40.70
CA GLY A 1 -10.76 -0.26 40.46
C GLY A 1 -10.31 -0.78 39.13
N GLY A 2 -10.03 0.11 38.17
CA GLY A 2 -9.52 -0.29 36.85
C GLY A 2 -8.03 -0.58 36.94
N MET A 3 -7.64 -1.84 36.72
CA MET A 3 -6.23 -2.22 36.61
C MET A 3 -5.54 -1.41 35.50
N PRO A 4 -4.32 -0.88 35.72
CA PRO A 4 -3.54 -0.28 34.65
C PRO A 4 -3.14 -1.37 33.66
N SER A 5 -3.75 -1.34 32.46
CA SER A 5 -3.41 -2.25 31.37
C SER A 5 -1.95 -2.03 30.98
N ALA A 6 -1.15 -3.10 31.00
CA ALA A 6 0.23 -3.12 30.53
C ALA A 6 0.39 -2.42 29.17
N PRO A 7 1.57 -1.81 28.88
CA PRO A 7 1.79 -1.10 27.62
C PRO A 7 1.56 -2.06 26.46
N LYS A 8 0.45 -1.87 25.75
CA LYS A 8 0.07 -2.72 24.61
C LYS A 8 1.14 -2.52 23.54
N SER A 9 1.97 -3.56 23.33
CA SER A 9 2.91 -3.61 22.22
C SER A 9 2.19 -3.15 20.95
N ARG A 10 2.77 -2.17 20.25
CA ARG A 10 2.18 -1.58 19.05
C ARG A 10 3.16 -1.65 17.90
N CYS A 11 2.62 -1.71 16.69
CA CYS A 11 3.43 -1.53 15.49
C CYS A 11 3.98 -0.10 15.47
N THR A 12 5.30 0.06 15.41
CA THR A 12 5.98 1.37 15.30
C THR A 12 5.99 1.90 13.88
N TYR A 13 5.59 1.10 12.89
CA TYR A 13 5.49 1.55 11.51
C TYR A 13 4.28 2.48 11.31
N SER A 14 4.53 3.75 10.97
CA SER A 14 3.50 4.79 10.80
C SER A 14 2.48 4.46 9.71
N GLY A 15 2.85 3.68 8.69
CA GLY A 15 1.93 3.23 7.63
C GLY A 15 1.08 2.01 8.01
N CYS A 16 1.16 1.54 9.26
CA CYS A 16 0.35 0.43 9.73
C CYS A 16 -1.07 0.93 10.04
N GLY A 17 -2.05 0.61 9.18
CA GLY A 17 -3.45 1.00 9.41
C GLY A 17 -4.11 0.35 10.63
N ARG A 18 -3.46 -0.61 11.29
CA ARG A 18 -3.98 -1.33 12.47
C ARG A 18 -2.84 -1.67 13.45
N PRO A 19 -2.22 -0.67 14.09
CA PRO A 19 -1.01 -0.87 14.87
C PRO A 19 -1.24 -1.60 16.20
N TYR A 20 -2.48 -1.71 16.67
CA TYR A 20 -2.85 -2.36 17.94
C TYR A 20 -3.62 -3.67 17.78
N GLN A 21 -4.04 -4.04 16.55
CA GLN A 21 -4.92 -5.20 16.31
C GLN A 21 -4.17 -6.45 15.89
N SER A 22 -2.89 -6.58 16.23
CA SER A 22 -2.14 -7.78 15.91
C SER A 22 -1.99 -8.64 17.14
N SER A 23 -2.18 -9.95 16.97
CA SER A 23 -1.93 -10.93 18.02
C SER A 23 -0.44 -11.09 18.34
N LYS A 24 0.45 -10.62 17.46
CA LYS A 24 1.89 -10.80 17.57
C LYS A 24 2.68 -9.58 17.11
N PHE A 25 3.60 -9.15 17.96
CA PHE A 25 4.51 -8.04 17.72
C PHE A 25 5.94 -8.54 17.71
N ILE A 26 6.68 -8.16 16.67
CA ILE A 26 7.99 -8.66 16.35
C ILE A 26 8.95 -7.48 16.44
N LYS A 27 9.87 -7.55 17.41
CA LYS A 27 10.95 -6.57 17.53
C LYS A 27 12.06 -6.92 16.55
N ILE A 28 12.38 -5.96 15.69
CA ILE A 28 13.51 -6.06 14.76
C ILE A 28 14.75 -5.66 15.54
N ASN A 29 15.65 -6.62 15.74
CA ASN A 29 16.93 -6.41 16.39
C ASN A 29 18.05 -6.83 15.44
N ASP A 30 19.26 -6.31 15.68
CA ASP A 30 20.48 -6.64 14.93
C ASP A 30 20.73 -8.15 14.77
N ARG A 31 20.41 -8.97 15.77
CA ARG A 31 20.53 -10.44 15.68
C ARG A 31 19.51 -11.10 14.75
N ARG A 32 18.35 -10.49 14.53
CA ARG A 32 17.29 -11.04 13.65
C ARG A 32 17.49 -10.61 12.19
N LYS A 33 18.45 -9.71 11.92
CA LYS A 33 18.83 -9.22 10.59
C LYS A 33 19.34 -10.33 9.66
N ALA A 34 19.85 -11.43 10.21
CA ALA A 34 20.60 -12.43 9.46
C ALA A 34 19.78 -13.64 8.97
N GLY A 35 18.48 -13.73 9.32
CA GLY A 35 17.68 -14.92 9.03
C GLY A 35 16.73 -14.77 7.87
N ALA A 36 17.12 -15.31 6.70
CA ALA A 36 16.23 -15.95 5.71
C ALA A 36 15.65 -15.16 4.51
N GLY A 37 16.19 -14.00 4.09
CA GLY A 37 15.64 -13.38 2.86
C GLY A 37 16.48 -12.36 2.08
N GLY A 38 17.73 -12.07 2.47
CA GLY A 38 18.57 -11.11 1.73
C GLY A 38 18.08 -9.65 1.72
N GLN A 39 17.09 -9.30 2.54
CA GLN A 39 16.54 -7.95 2.63
C GLN A 39 17.29 -7.11 3.67
N ASP A 40 17.46 -5.82 3.39
CA ASP A 40 18.04 -4.88 4.36
C ASP A 40 17.01 -4.49 5.43
N TRP A 41 17.20 -5.00 6.65
CA TRP A 41 16.38 -4.63 7.81
C TRP A 41 17.00 -3.48 8.61
N SER A 42 18.09 -2.87 8.13
CA SER A 42 18.85 -1.86 8.87
C SER A 42 18.01 -0.64 9.18
N ALA A 43 17.21 -0.17 8.22
CA ALA A 43 16.26 0.93 8.41
C ALA A 43 15.15 0.65 9.45
N LEU A 44 14.95 -0.62 9.80
CA LEU A 44 13.92 -1.07 10.75
C LEU A 44 14.50 -1.56 12.06
N SER A 45 15.84 -1.51 12.27
CA SER A 45 16.44 -1.94 13.53
C SER A 45 15.92 -1.11 14.70
N GLY A 46 15.53 -1.77 15.79
CA GLY A 46 14.89 -1.14 16.94
C GLY A 46 13.37 -0.93 16.79
N SER A 47 12.81 -1.14 15.60
CA SER A 47 11.36 -1.04 15.39
C SER A 47 10.61 -2.30 15.85
N VAL A 48 9.34 -2.14 16.21
CA VAL A 48 8.42 -3.24 16.52
C VAL A 48 7.38 -3.30 15.41
N LEU A 49 7.35 -4.39 14.66
CA LEU A 49 6.38 -4.60 13.59
C LEU A 49 5.30 -5.58 14.04
N CYS A 50 4.06 -5.34 13.65
CA CYS A 50 3.04 -6.40 13.73
C CYS A 50 3.36 -7.53 12.75
N GLU A 51 2.83 -8.73 12.99
CA GLU A 51 3.03 -9.90 12.12
C GLU A 51 2.76 -9.60 10.64
N ALA A 52 1.67 -8.88 10.34
CA ALA A 52 1.31 -8.52 8.97
C ALA A 52 2.31 -7.55 8.30
N CYS A 53 2.94 -6.66 9.07
CA CYS A 53 3.98 -5.77 8.57
C CYS A 53 5.30 -6.52 8.42
N TYR A 54 5.64 -7.38 9.38
CA TYR A 54 6.83 -8.23 9.32
C TYR A 54 6.81 -9.16 8.11
N ASP A 55 5.74 -9.95 7.92
CA ASP A 55 5.59 -10.87 6.79
C ASP A 55 5.65 -10.13 5.44
N ARG A 56 5.07 -8.94 5.38
CA ARG A 56 5.14 -8.09 4.19
C ARG A 56 6.56 -7.66 3.88
N PHE A 57 7.29 -7.13 4.86
CA PHE A 57 8.67 -6.74 4.63
C PHE A 57 9.49 -7.95 4.25
N TYR A 58 9.35 -9.06 4.98
CA TYR A 58 10.00 -10.34 4.71
C TYR A 58 9.78 -10.85 3.26
N LYS A 59 8.58 -10.68 2.70
CA LYS A 59 8.27 -11.14 1.33
C LYS A 59 8.60 -10.12 0.24
N ARG A 60 8.52 -8.81 0.52
CA ARG A 60 8.56 -7.74 -0.50
C ARG A 60 9.68 -6.72 -0.34
N GLY A 61 10.44 -6.77 0.75
CA GLY A 61 11.45 -5.79 1.13
C GLY A 61 10.91 -4.39 1.44
N THR A 62 9.59 -4.21 1.51
CA THR A 62 8.96 -2.89 1.71
C THR A 62 7.74 -2.99 2.62
N LEU A 63 7.63 -2.09 3.61
CA LEU A 63 6.48 -1.99 4.51
C LEU A 63 5.34 -1.17 3.91
N GLU A 64 5.62 -0.40 2.87
CA GLU A 64 4.68 0.53 2.27
C GLU A 64 3.45 -0.22 1.77
N ARG A 65 2.29 0.13 2.35
CA ARG A 65 1.01 -0.27 1.79
C ARG A 65 0.72 0.71 0.67
N THR A 66 1.07 0.35 -0.56
CA THR A 66 0.51 0.93 -1.79
C THR A 66 -0.99 0.60 -1.94
N ARG A 67 -1.75 0.55 -0.84
CA ARG A 67 -3.21 0.53 -0.91
C ARG A 67 -3.66 1.97 -0.88
N ASN A 68 -4.06 2.45 -2.07
CA ASN A 68 -4.98 3.56 -2.26
C ASN A 68 -4.79 4.66 -1.22
N LYS A 69 -3.73 5.47 -1.34
CA LYS A 69 -3.76 6.79 -0.70
C LYS A 69 -5.11 7.40 -1.11
N PRO A 70 -5.96 7.82 -0.14
CA PRO A 70 -7.20 8.47 -0.50
C PRO A 70 -6.82 9.65 -1.40
N ILE A 71 -7.32 9.61 -2.62
CA ILE A 71 -7.15 10.72 -3.53
C ILE A 71 -7.97 11.84 -2.90
N GLU A 72 -7.27 12.93 -2.56
CA GLU A 72 -7.87 14.16 -2.04
C GLU A 72 -9.05 14.52 -2.92
N ALA A 73 -10.13 15.06 -2.33
CA ALA A 73 -11.35 15.36 -3.10
C ALA A 73 -11.05 16.26 -4.33
N SER A 74 -10.04 17.13 -4.21
CA SER A 74 -9.53 18.00 -5.28
C SER A 74 -8.83 17.26 -6.43
N GLU A 75 -8.31 16.04 -6.19
CA GLU A 75 -7.62 15.20 -7.19
C GLU A 75 -8.54 14.09 -7.76
N ARG A 76 -9.82 14.03 -7.35
CA ARG A 76 -10.81 13.01 -7.81
C ARG A 76 -11.37 13.30 -9.20
N ARG A 77 -10.47 13.39 -10.19
CA ARG A 77 -10.83 13.56 -11.60
C ARG A 77 -10.04 12.57 -12.43
N CYS A 78 -10.72 11.87 -13.32
CA CYS A 78 -10.07 11.05 -14.33
C CYS A 78 -9.21 11.95 -15.22
N THR A 79 -7.91 11.67 -15.30
CA THR A 79 -6.95 12.41 -16.14
C THR A 79 -6.91 11.89 -17.57
N PHE A 80 -7.60 10.78 -17.87
CA PHE A 80 -7.68 10.26 -19.22
C PHE A 80 -8.57 11.15 -20.10
N SER A 81 -7.99 11.72 -21.15
CA SER A 81 -8.65 12.67 -22.05
C SER A 81 -9.88 12.11 -22.76
N GLY A 82 -9.91 10.80 -23.04
CA GLY A 82 -11.04 10.11 -23.67
C GLY A 82 -12.15 9.68 -22.70
N CYS A 83 -12.12 10.14 -21.45
CA CYS A 83 -13.15 9.80 -20.46
C CYS A 83 -14.35 10.76 -20.57
N ASP A 84 -15.53 10.28 -20.96
CA ASP A 84 -16.74 11.13 -21.03
C ASP A 84 -17.23 11.61 -19.65
N ARG A 85 -16.84 10.90 -18.59
CA ARG A 85 -17.36 11.10 -17.22
C ARG A 85 -16.24 11.13 -16.20
N PRO A 86 -15.37 12.16 -16.23
CA PRO A 86 -14.14 12.18 -15.44
C PRO A 86 -14.39 12.40 -13.95
N THR A 87 -15.54 12.91 -13.51
CA THR A 87 -15.83 13.19 -12.08
C THR A 87 -16.99 12.36 -11.51
N GLN A 88 -17.68 11.56 -12.33
CA GLN A 88 -18.97 10.98 -11.99
C GLN A 88 -18.89 9.63 -11.22
N THR A 89 -17.69 9.17 -10.87
CA THR A 89 -17.48 7.92 -10.13
C THR A 89 -17.21 8.19 -8.65
N SER A 90 -17.66 7.30 -7.78
CA SER A 90 -17.30 7.35 -6.36
C SER A 90 -15.90 6.80 -6.07
N ARG A 91 -15.24 6.17 -7.06
CA ARG A 91 -13.94 5.52 -6.92
C ARG A 91 -12.97 5.95 -8.00
N PHE A 92 -11.79 6.40 -7.55
CA PHE A 92 -10.66 6.82 -8.36
C PHE A 92 -9.42 6.04 -7.95
N TYR A 93 -8.56 5.75 -8.92
CA TYR A 93 -7.34 4.97 -8.75
C TYR A 93 -6.16 5.76 -9.27
N LYS A 94 -5.19 6.06 -8.39
CA LYS A 94 -3.94 6.71 -8.76
C LYS A 94 -2.99 5.62 -9.23
N ILE A 95 -2.57 5.72 -10.48
CA ILE A 95 -1.63 4.77 -11.07
C ILE A 95 -0.24 5.21 -10.63
N ASP A 96 0.41 4.37 -9.85
CA ASP A 96 1.81 4.52 -9.50
C ASP A 96 2.70 3.72 -10.48
N LYS A 97 3.98 4.08 -10.60
CA LYS A 97 4.98 3.31 -11.38
C LYS A 97 5.09 1.85 -10.93
N ARG A 98 4.69 1.55 -9.68
CA ARG A 98 4.67 0.20 -9.12
C ARG A 98 3.35 -0.55 -9.32
N THR A 99 2.37 0.07 -9.99
CA THR A 99 1.07 -0.55 -10.24
C THR A 99 1.25 -1.74 -11.18
N SER A 100 0.94 -2.92 -10.66
CA SER A 100 1.11 -4.21 -11.36
C SER A 100 -0.20 -5.00 -11.23
N ALA A 101 -1.31 -4.35 -11.60
CA ALA A 101 -2.64 -4.93 -11.50
C ALA A 101 -3.04 -5.63 -12.81
N GLY A 102 -3.62 -6.83 -12.72
CA GLY A 102 -4.20 -7.54 -13.88
C GLY A 102 -3.20 -7.97 -14.95
N GLY A 103 -1.89 -8.03 -14.64
CA GLY A 103 -0.87 -8.43 -15.61
C GLY A 103 -0.64 -7.44 -16.76
N GLN A 104 -1.18 -6.22 -16.64
CA GLN A 104 -1.04 -5.17 -17.65
C GLN A 104 0.12 -4.25 -17.32
N ASP A 105 0.70 -3.63 -18.34
CA ASP A 105 1.74 -2.62 -18.16
C ASP A 105 1.09 -1.27 -17.84
N TRP A 106 1.25 -0.79 -16.62
CA TRP A 106 0.71 0.50 -16.18
C TRP A 106 1.72 1.64 -16.27
N ALA A 107 2.94 1.37 -16.74
CA ALA A 107 4.00 2.36 -16.86
C ALA A 107 3.60 3.61 -17.66
N PRO A 108 2.89 3.52 -18.82
CA PRO A 108 2.49 4.71 -19.56
C PRO A 108 1.45 5.56 -18.82
N LEU A 109 0.74 4.97 -17.85
CA LEU A 109 -0.28 5.64 -17.06
C LEU A 109 0.24 6.08 -15.69
N ALA A 110 1.52 5.84 -15.36
CA ALA A 110 2.08 6.22 -14.08
C ALA A 110 1.97 7.74 -13.82
N GLY A 111 1.42 8.12 -12.68
CA GLY A 111 1.07 9.50 -12.31
C GLY A 111 -0.36 9.90 -12.67
N SER A 112 -1.07 9.12 -13.48
CA SER A 112 -2.46 9.39 -13.87
C SER A 112 -3.45 8.96 -12.79
N VAL A 113 -4.61 9.61 -12.76
CA VAL A 113 -5.75 9.21 -11.95
C VAL A 113 -6.83 8.67 -12.89
N LEU A 114 -7.23 7.42 -12.72
CA LEU A 114 -8.30 6.82 -13.50
C LEU A 114 -9.58 6.69 -12.68
N CYS A 115 -10.72 6.96 -13.32
CA CYS A 115 -12.01 6.57 -12.78
C CYS A 115 -12.15 5.04 -12.76
N ASN A 116 -13.06 4.52 -11.93
CA ASN A 116 -13.33 3.08 -11.86
C ASN A 116 -13.61 2.42 -13.22
N THR A 117 -14.28 3.12 -14.12
CA THR A 117 -14.57 2.62 -15.47
C THR A 117 -13.30 2.48 -16.31
N CYS A 118 -12.48 3.54 -16.41
CA CYS A 118 -11.22 3.51 -17.14
C CYS A 118 -10.23 2.51 -16.53
N TYR A 119 -10.11 2.49 -15.20
CA TYR A 119 -9.27 1.53 -14.50
C TYR A 119 -9.66 0.09 -14.82
N THR A 120 -10.95 -0.23 -14.73
CA THR A 120 -11.44 -1.60 -15.02
C THR A 120 -11.28 -1.98 -16.48
N ARG A 121 -11.45 -1.03 -17.40
CA ARG A 121 -11.19 -1.24 -18.83
C ARG A 121 -9.74 -1.62 -19.05
N TYR A 122 -8.81 -0.77 -18.61
CA TYR A 122 -7.39 -1.03 -18.77
C TYR A 122 -6.96 -2.34 -18.11
N LEU A 123 -7.48 -2.63 -16.92
CA LEU A 123 -7.22 -3.89 -16.22
C LEU A 123 -7.61 -5.13 -17.04
N ARG A 124 -8.64 -5.03 -17.88
CA ARG A 124 -9.15 -6.16 -18.70
C ARG A 124 -8.53 -6.22 -20.09
N THR A 125 -8.33 -5.08 -20.73
CA THR A 125 -7.95 -5.00 -22.15
C THR A 125 -6.51 -4.55 -22.37
N GLY A 126 -5.85 -4.00 -21.36
CA GLY A 126 -4.53 -3.38 -21.49
C GLY A 126 -4.53 -2.04 -22.25
N THR A 127 -5.71 -1.53 -22.63
CA THR A 127 -5.84 -0.29 -23.42
C THR A 127 -6.97 0.59 -22.88
N LEU A 128 -6.79 1.91 -22.97
CA LEU A 128 -7.84 2.90 -22.70
C LEU A 128 -8.50 3.42 -24.00
N GLU A 129 -8.00 2.97 -25.15
CA GLU A 129 -8.57 3.30 -26.46
C GLU A 129 -10.01 2.76 -26.56
N ARG A 130 -10.82 3.48 -27.34
CA ARG A 130 -12.25 3.22 -27.46
C ARG A 130 -12.57 2.45 -28.72
#